data_AF-A0A497SQ12-F1
#
_entry.id   AF-A0A497SQ12-F1
#
_cell.length_a   1.000
_cell.length_b   1.000
_cell.length_c   1.000
_cell.angle_alpha   90.00
_cell.angle_beta   90.00
_cell.angle_gamma   90.00
#
_symmetry.space_group_name_H-M   'P 1'
#
loop_
_entity.id
_entity.type
_entity.pdbx_description
1 polymer ?
#
loop_
_entity_poly.entity_id
_entity_poly.type
_entity_poly.pdbx_seq_one_letter_code
_entity_poly.pdbx_strand_id
1 'polypeptide(L)'
;MAITRYLRGIIIGLAIVFLIVLAITAAYYPYSEEVPQELKVTQLPEWARKVFSMLGLPANWLWFPAIIYFFFVPFIGIFAILIGFLSAIGIFNDRINLVLALVFTLVLIPLGYFTRIAAAMFATLGMYSVAAFLFLFFFGVIGLVLDRLYEWGFTSSPYYTSLVIEGRYESLRDWFKRTMRDNAGCREVQDILQSMADELGKADKKWEKGNRAEAFSDLEKAALKYYNELRKKREAKIPVYITKPPKV
;
A
#
# COMPACT_ATOMS: atom_id res chain seq x y z
N MET A 1 -10.54 9.89 13.76
CA MET A 1 -11.67 10.45 12.97
C MET A 1 -11.23 11.37 11.82
N ALA A 2 -10.06 12.02 11.87
CA ALA A 2 -9.55 12.84 10.76
C ALA A 2 -9.09 12.02 9.53
N ILE A 3 -8.48 10.85 9.76
CA ILE A 3 -7.97 9.95 8.70
C ILE A 3 -9.08 9.49 7.75
N THR A 4 -10.28 9.20 8.27
CA THR A 4 -11.41 8.74 7.46
C THR A 4 -12.02 9.84 6.58
N ARG A 5 -11.90 11.12 6.97
CA ARG A 5 -12.34 12.25 6.13
C ARG A 5 -11.35 12.51 4.99
N TYR A 6 -10.06 12.42 5.27
CA TYR A 6 -9.01 12.58 4.26
C TYR A 6 -9.06 11.47 3.20
N LEU A 7 -9.23 10.21 3.63
CA LEU A 7 -9.43 9.07 2.73
C LEU A 7 -10.67 9.21 1.84
N ARG A 8 -11.80 9.69 2.39
CA ARG A 8 -13.01 9.96 1.58
C ARG A 8 -12.77 11.04 0.53
N GLY A 9 -12.05 12.11 0.88
CA GLY A 9 -11.69 13.17 -0.07
C GLY A 9 -10.82 12.67 -1.22
N ILE A 10 -9.82 11.83 -0.91
CA ILE A 10 -8.98 11.19 -1.94
C ILE A 10 -9.80 10.28 -2.84
N ILE A 11 -10.67 9.44 -2.28
CA ILE A 11 -11.51 8.51 -3.06
C ILE A 11 -12.45 9.28 -4.00
N ILE A 12 -13.09 10.35 -3.51
CA ILE A 12 -13.97 11.19 -4.33
C ILE A 12 -13.16 11.91 -5.42
N GLY A 13 -11.99 12.46 -5.09
CA GLY A 13 -11.10 13.10 -6.05
C GLY A 13 -10.66 12.14 -7.16
N LEU A 14 -10.26 10.92 -6.80
CA LEU A 14 -9.91 9.88 -7.77
C LEU A 14 -11.10 9.45 -8.63
N ALA A 15 -12.30 9.34 -8.05
CA ALA A 15 -13.51 9.04 -8.80
C ALA A 15 -13.84 10.14 -9.83
N ILE A 16 -13.67 11.42 -9.47
CA ILE A 16 -13.88 12.54 -10.39
C ILE A 16 -12.85 12.53 -11.52
N VAL A 17 -11.56 12.36 -11.21
CA VAL A 17 -10.51 12.26 -12.23
C VAL A 17 -10.77 11.07 -13.16
N PHE A 18 -11.17 9.93 -12.61
CA PHE A 18 -11.58 8.76 -13.40
C PHE A 18 -12.74 9.08 -14.35
N LEU A 19 -13.79 9.75 -13.86
CA LEU A 19 -14.93 10.15 -14.69
C LEU A 19 -14.53 11.13 -15.80
N ILE A 20 -13.60 12.06 -15.54
CA ILE A 20 -13.09 12.98 -16.56
C ILE A 20 -12.29 12.23 -17.62
N VAL A 21 -11.40 11.31 -17.23
CA VAL A 21 -10.63 10.49 -18.18
C VAL A 21 -11.56 9.59 -18.98
N LEU A 22 -12.59 9.01 -18.34
CA LEU A 22 -13.62 8.21 -19.02
C LEU A 22 -14.41 9.06 -20.03
N ALA A 23 -14.75 10.31 -19.70
CA ALA A 23 -15.45 11.21 -20.60
C ALA A 23 -14.59 11.62 -21.81
N ILE A 24 -13.30 11.92 -21.59
CA ILE A 24 -12.35 12.25 -22.65
C ILE A 24 -12.12 11.04 -23.55
N THR A 25 -11.86 9.86 -22.98
CA THR A 25 -11.70 8.63 -23.77
C THR A 25 -12.97 8.30 -24.55
N ALA A 26 -14.16 8.44 -23.97
CA ALA A 26 -15.42 8.28 -24.68
C ALA A 26 -15.62 9.27 -25.83
N ALA A 27 -15.09 10.49 -25.71
CA ALA A 27 -15.21 11.52 -26.73
C ALA A 27 -14.23 11.33 -27.91
N TYR A 28 -13.04 10.79 -27.66
CA TYR A 28 -11.96 10.70 -28.65
C TYR A 28 -11.69 9.29 -29.19
N TYR A 29 -12.21 8.24 -28.56
CA TYR A 29 -11.97 6.88 -29.05
C TYR A 29 -12.75 6.65 -30.37
N PRO A 30 -12.06 6.45 -31.51
CA PRO A 30 -12.74 6.17 -32.75
C PRO A 30 -13.53 4.88 -32.59
N TYR A 31 -14.84 4.99 -32.77
CA TYR A 31 -15.74 3.86 -32.71
C TYR A 31 -15.41 2.92 -33.87
N SER A 32 -14.64 1.87 -33.59
CA SER A 32 -14.49 0.76 -34.53
C SER A 32 -15.62 -0.22 -34.28
N GLU A 33 -16.53 -0.32 -35.24
CA GLU A 33 -17.59 -1.33 -35.23
C GLU A 33 -17.04 -2.75 -35.41
N GLU A 34 -15.78 -2.90 -35.80
CA GLU A 34 -15.25 -4.20 -36.21
C GLU A 34 -14.97 -5.12 -35.02
N VAL A 35 -15.83 -6.13 -34.88
CA VAL A 35 -15.59 -7.26 -33.99
C VAL A 35 -14.41 -8.08 -34.53
N PRO A 36 -13.37 -8.36 -33.70
CA PRO A 36 -12.25 -9.23 -34.07
C PRO A 36 -12.73 -10.55 -34.67
N GLN A 37 -12.06 -11.02 -35.73
CA GLN A 37 -12.48 -12.24 -36.43
C GLN A 37 -12.52 -13.46 -35.49
N GLU A 38 -11.62 -13.51 -34.52
CA GLU A 38 -11.53 -14.57 -33.49
C GLU A 38 -12.78 -14.69 -32.61
N LEU A 39 -13.56 -13.61 -32.46
CA LEU A 39 -14.78 -13.59 -31.64
C LEU A 39 -16.05 -13.93 -32.44
N LYS A 40 -15.95 -14.11 -33.75
CA LYS A 40 -17.07 -14.49 -34.63
C LYS A 40 -17.17 -16.01 -34.77
N VAL A 41 -17.34 -16.72 -33.65
CA VAL A 41 -17.31 -18.19 -33.62
C VAL A 41 -18.65 -18.79 -34.06
N THR A 42 -19.75 -18.36 -33.46
CA THR A 42 -21.09 -18.92 -33.75
C THR A 42 -22.13 -17.82 -33.83
N GLN A 43 -22.94 -17.82 -34.89
CA GLN A 43 -24.06 -16.89 -34.99
C GLN A 43 -25.12 -17.24 -33.95
N LEU A 44 -25.74 -16.21 -33.37
CA LEU A 44 -26.90 -16.42 -32.51
C LEU A 44 -28.08 -16.98 -33.31
N PRO A 45 -28.96 -17.77 -32.66
CA PRO A 45 -30.23 -18.18 -33.27
C PRO A 45 -31.00 -16.99 -33.86
N GLU A 46 -31.73 -17.20 -34.95
CA GLU A 46 -32.47 -16.13 -35.65
C GLU A 46 -33.39 -15.32 -34.75
N TRP A 47 -34.13 -15.98 -33.87
CA TRP A 47 -35.02 -15.31 -32.93
C TRP A 47 -34.26 -14.33 -32.03
N ALA A 48 -33.08 -14.73 -31.54
CA ALA A 48 -32.25 -13.89 -30.68
C ALA A 48 -31.67 -12.72 -31.45
N ARG A 49 -31.16 -12.97 -32.67
CA ARG A 49 -30.66 -11.90 -33.55
C ARG A 49 -31.72 -10.84 -33.80
N LYS A 50 -32.95 -11.27 -34.11
CA LYS A 50 -34.08 -10.37 -34.35
C LYS A 50 -34.40 -9.52 -33.12
N VAL A 51 -34.47 -10.13 -31.93
CA VAL A 51 -34.71 -9.43 -30.66
C VAL A 51 -33.61 -8.39 -30.40
N PHE A 52 -32.34 -8.78 -30.50
CA PHE A 52 -31.23 -7.89 -30.21
C PHE A 52 -31.06 -6.78 -31.27
N SER A 53 -31.35 -7.06 -32.54
CA SER A 53 -31.38 -6.04 -33.59
C SER A 53 -32.52 -5.03 -33.38
N MET A 54 -33.68 -5.48 -32.88
CA MET A 54 -34.79 -4.59 -32.53
C MET A 54 -34.45 -3.67 -31.35
N LEU A 55 -33.57 -4.13 -30.45
CA LEU A 55 -33.04 -3.31 -29.36
C LEU A 55 -32.01 -2.27 -29.85
N GLY A 56 -31.63 -2.29 -31.13
CA GLY A 56 -30.66 -1.37 -31.71
C GLY A 56 -29.21 -1.85 -31.65
N LEU A 57 -28.97 -3.15 -31.40
CA LEU A 57 -27.60 -3.68 -31.38
C LEU A 57 -27.05 -3.89 -32.80
N PRO A 58 -25.77 -3.54 -33.03
CA PRO A 58 -25.09 -3.79 -34.30
C PRO A 58 -25.08 -5.28 -34.69
N ALA A 59 -25.34 -5.58 -35.97
CA ALA A 59 -25.42 -6.97 -36.45
C ALA A 59 -24.11 -7.76 -36.27
N ASN A 60 -22.98 -7.07 -36.35
CA ASN A 60 -21.64 -7.63 -36.13
C ASN A 60 -21.39 -8.05 -34.67
N TRP A 61 -22.16 -7.56 -33.70
CA TRP A 61 -22.06 -7.97 -32.28
C TRP A 61 -22.84 -9.25 -31.98
N LEU A 62 -23.73 -9.67 -32.88
CA LEU A 62 -24.67 -10.79 -32.68
C LEU A 62 -24.04 -12.18 -32.90
N TRP A 63 -22.77 -12.31 -32.52
CA TRP A 63 -22.00 -13.54 -32.54
C TRP A 63 -21.66 -13.95 -31.12
N PHE A 64 -21.63 -15.25 -30.85
CA PHE A 64 -21.08 -15.81 -29.63
C PHE A 64 -19.59 -16.11 -29.84
N PRO A 65 -18.67 -15.71 -28.94
CA PRO A 65 -18.91 -15.03 -27.65
C PRO A 65 -18.93 -13.49 -27.71
N ALA A 66 -18.79 -12.87 -28.89
CA ALA A 66 -18.72 -11.40 -29.04
C ALA A 66 -19.83 -10.65 -28.27
N ILE A 67 -21.08 -11.10 -28.33
CA ILE A 67 -22.20 -10.46 -27.62
C ILE A 67 -21.99 -10.38 -26.10
N ILE A 68 -21.27 -11.34 -25.50
CA ILE A 68 -20.96 -11.30 -24.07
C ILE A 68 -20.06 -10.09 -23.77
N TYR A 69 -18.99 -9.94 -24.54
CA TYR A 69 -18.02 -8.88 -24.35
C TYR A 69 -18.60 -7.52 -24.75
N PHE A 70 -19.15 -7.38 -25.94
CA PHE A 70 -19.56 -6.07 -26.45
C PHE A 70 -20.90 -5.59 -25.88
N PHE A 71 -21.78 -6.49 -25.42
CA PHE A 71 -23.08 -6.12 -24.87
C PHE A 71 -23.23 -6.46 -23.38
N PHE A 72 -23.19 -7.72 -22.99
CA PHE A 72 -23.54 -8.09 -21.61
C PHE A 72 -22.62 -7.48 -20.55
N VAL A 73 -21.31 -7.49 -20.78
CA VAL A 73 -20.33 -6.94 -19.83
C VAL A 73 -20.54 -5.43 -19.63
N PRO A 74 -20.57 -4.58 -20.69
CA PRO A 74 -20.90 -3.16 -20.55
C PRO A 74 -22.29 -2.92 -19.96
N PHE A 75 -23.28 -3.73 -20.31
CA PHE A 75 -24.64 -3.61 -19.78
C PHE A 75 -24.68 -3.76 -18.27
N ILE A 76 -24.09 -4.84 -17.75
CA ILE A 76 -24.02 -5.09 -16.32
C ILE A 76 -23.22 -3.98 -15.62
N GLY A 77 -22.13 -3.51 -16.26
CA GLY A 77 -21.30 -2.42 -15.74
C GLY A 77 -22.08 -1.12 -15.58
N ILE A 78 -22.72 -0.63 -16.65
CA ILE A 78 -23.54 0.60 -16.63
C ILE A 78 -24.69 0.46 -15.64
N PHE A 79 -25.38 -0.68 -15.66
CA PHE A 79 -26.49 -0.98 -14.76
C PHE A 79 -26.05 -0.90 -13.29
N ALA A 80 -24.92 -1.53 -12.93
CA ALA A 80 -24.40 -1.49 -11.57
C ALA A 80 -23.99 -0.07 -11.13
N ILE A 81 -23.38 0.71 -12.04
CA ILE A 81 -23.02 2.11 -11.78
C ILE A 81 -24.28 2.93 -11.48
N LEU A 82 -25.33 2.78 -12.29
CA LEU A 82 -26.59 3.49 -12.10
C LEU A 82 -27.29 3.09 -10.80
N ILE A 83 -27.28 1.81 -10.42
CA ILE A 83 -27.77 1.35 -9.11
C ILE A 83 -27.02 2.07 -8.00
N GLY A 84 -25.69 2.02 -8.02
CA GLY A 84 -24.86 2.65 -6.98
C GLY A 84 -25.08 4.15 -6.90
N PHE A 85 -25.22 4.83 -8.04
CA PHE A 85 -25.50 6.26 -8.11
C PHE A 85 -26.88 6.61 -7.52
N LEU A 86 -27.93 5.90 -7.92
CA LEU A 86 -29.30 6.14 -7.41
C LEU A 86 -29.40 5.83 -5.91
N SER A 87 -28.77 4.76 -5.44
CA SER A 87 -28.70 4.44 -4.01
C SER A 87 -27.93 5.49 -3.21
N ALA A 88 -26.86 6.08 -3.78
CA ALA A 88 -26.10 7.14 -3.13
C ALA A 88 -26.89 8.46 -3.02
N ILE A 89 -27.76 8.75 -3.99
CA ILE A 89 -28.67 9.91 -3.95
C ILE A 89 -29.71 9.74 -2.82
N GLY A 90 -30.17 8.51 -2.56
CA GLY A 90 -31.07 8.20 -1.44
C GLY A 90 -32.49 8.75 -1.59
N ILE A 91 -32.92 9.12 -2.81
CA ILE A 91 -34.28 9.63 -3.07
C ILE A 91 -35.31 8.50 -3.14
N PHE A 92 -34.99 7.36 -3.76
CA PHE A 92 -35.91 6.23 -3.90
C PHE A 92 -35.44 5.00 -3.11
N ASN A 93 -36.38 4.09 -2.86
CA ASN A 93 -36.12 2.77 -2.27
C ASN A 93 -35.26 1.90 -3.22
N ASP A 94 -34.44 1.01 -2.68
CA ASP A 94 -33.58 0.07 -3.43
C ASP A 94 -34.30 -0.67 -4.56
N ARG A 95 -35.56 -1.10 -4.35
CA ARG A 95 -36.33 -1.78 -5.41
C ARG A 95 -36.62 -0.86 -6.60
N ILE A 96 -36.92 0.41 -6.31
CA ILE A 96 -37.20 1.42 -7.34
C ILE A 96 -35.89 1.80 -8.05
N ASN A 97 -34.79 1.95 -7.31
CA ASN A 97 -33.46 2.21 -7.87
C ASN A 97 -33.05 1.13 -8.87
N LEU A 98 -33.29 -0.14 -8.54
CA LEU A 98 -33.01 -1.27 -9.43
C LEU A 98 -33.81 -1.18 -10.74
N VAL A 99 -35.12 -0.96 -10.64
CA VAL A 99 -35.98 -0.84 -11.84
C VAL A 99 -35.59 0.37 -12.69
N LEU A 100 -35.35 1.53 -12.06
CA LEU A 100 -34.92 2.73 -12.77
C LEU A 100 -33.58 2.54 -13.46
N ALA A 101 -32.57 1.99 -12.77
CA ALA A 101 -31.28 1.69 -13.36
C ALA A 101 -31.42 0.75 -14.57
N LEU A 102 -32.31 -0.23 -14.50
CA LEU A 102 -32.54 -1.16 -15.60
C LEU A 102 -33.16 -0.44 -16.81
N VAL A 103 -34.20 0.36 -16.58
CA VAL A 103 -34.87 1.14 -17.62
C VAL A 103 -33.87 2.11 -18.26
N PHE A 104 -33.12 2.88 -17.47
CA PHE A 104 -32.11 3.80 -18.00
C PHE A 104 -31.05 3.08 -18.83
N THR A 105 -30.57 1.92 -18.37
CA THR A 105 -29.58 1.13 -19.11
C THR A 105 -30.14 0.63 -20.44
N LEU A 106 -31.40 0.18 -20.47
CA LEU A 106 -32.09 -0.24 -21.69
C LEU A 106 -32.32 0.93 -22.66
N VAL A 107 -32.66 2.13 -22.16
CA VAL A 107 -32.82 3.34 -22.99
C VAL A 107 -31.51 3.77 -23.65
N LEU A 108 -30.36 3.52 -23.02
CA LEU A 108 -29.06 3.85 -23.62
C LEU A 108 -28.73 3.05 -24.88
N ILE A 109 -29.34 1.86 -25.07
CA ILE A 109 -29.07 0.97 -26.20
C ILE A 109 -29.51 1.61 -27.54
N PRO A 110 -30.80 1.95 -27.76
CA PRO A 110 -31.25 2.51 -29.04
C PRO A 110 -30.68 3.90 -29.34
N LEU A 111 -30.21 4.63 -28.31
CA LEU A 111 -29.60 5.95 -28.48
C LEU A 111 -28.16 5.89 -29.01
N GLY A 112 -27.55 4.70 -29.10
CA GLY A 112 -26.14 4.54 -29.51
C GLY A 112 -25.12 5.03 -28.47
N TYR A 113 -25.56 5.61 -27.35
CA TYR A 113 -24.68 5.97 -26.24
C TYR A 113 -24.12 4.72 -25.55
N PHE A 114 -24.89 3.64 -25.50
CA PHE A 114 -24.43 2.37 -24.94
C PHE A 114 -23.12 1.91 -25.56
N THR A 115 -23.01 1.91 -26.88
CA THR A 115 -21.83 1.40 -27.59
C THR A 115 -20.62 2.31 -27.38
N ARG A 116 -20.82 3.63 -27.29
CA ARG A 116 -19.77 4.60 -26.94
C ARG A 116 -19.26 4.41 -25.51
N ILE A 117 -20.17 4.23 -24.56
CA ILE A 117 -19.82 3.98 -23.15
C ILE A 117 -19.09 2.63 -23.04
N ALA A 118 -19.56 1.59 -23.72
CA ALA A 118 -18.90 0.30 -23.79
C ALA A 118 -17.46 0.42 -24.32
N ALA A 119 -17.28 1.12 -25.44
CA ALA A 119 -15.95 1.37 -26.02
C ALA A 119 -15.04 2.14 -25.03
N ALA A 120 -15.58 3.17 -24.38
CA ALA A 120 -14.85 3.92 -23.36
C ALA A 120 -14.44 3.04 -22.17
N MET A 121 -15.33 2.16 -21.71
CA MET A 121 -15.03 1.19 -20.64
C MET A 121 -13.91 0.25 -21.05
N PHE A 122 -13.91 -0.28 -22.28
CA PHE A 122 -12.84 -1.15 -22.77
C PHE A 122 -11.51 -0.42 -22.92
N ALA A 123 -11.51 0.79 -23.50
CA ALA A 123 -10.32 1.62 -23.61
C ALA A 123 -9.73 1.93 -22.22
N THR A 124 -10.62 2.22 -21.26
CA THR A 124 -10.23 2.49 -19.88
C THR A 124 -9.65 1.24 -19.21
N LEU A 125 -10.28 0.07 -19.33
CA LEU A 125 -9.74 -1.19 -18.81
C LEU A 125 -8.36 -1.53 -19.40
N GLY A 126 -8.16 -1.29 -20.70
CA GLY A 126 -6.86 -1.43 -21.35
C GLY A 126 -5.82 -0.47 -20.74
N MET A 127 -6.17 0.80 -20.58
CA MET A 127 -5.30 1.81 -19.96
C MET A 127 -4.94 1.45 -18.50
N TYR A 128 -5.91 0.97 -17.72
CA TYR A 128 -5.68 0.53 -16.34
C TYR A 128 -4.77 -0.69 -16.27
N SER A 129 -4.91 -1.63 -17.20
CA SER A 129 -4.02 -2.79 -17.29
C SER A 129 -2.57 -2.36 -17.52
N VAL A 130 -2.34 -1.38 -18.41
CA VAL A 130 -1.01 -0.79 -18.64
C VAL A 130 -0.50 -0.05 -17.40
N ALA A 131 -1.35 0.76 -16.76
CA ALA A 131 -0.97 1.50 -15.56
C ALA A 131 -0.61 0.56 -14.39
N ALA A 132 -1.41 -0.50 -14.18
CA ALA A 132 -1.15 -1.53 -13.17
C ALA A 132 0.15 -2.29 -13.47
N PHE A 133 0.39 -2.61 -14.75
CA PHE A 133 1.65 -3.22 -15.17
C PHE A 133 2.84 -2.31 -14.87
N LEU A 134 2.79 -1.03 -15.26
CA LEU A 134 3.87 -0.08 -14.97
C LEU A 134 4.09 0.08 -13.47
N PHE A 135 3.02 0.19 -12.69
CA PHE A 135 3.11 0.25 -11.23
C PHE A 135 3.84 -0.98 -10.68
N LEU A 136 3.36 -2.19 -10.99
CA LEU A 136 4.00 -3.43 -10.53
C LEU A 136 5.44 -3.54 -11.01
N PHE A 137 5.73 -3.12 -12.24
CA PHE A 137 7.08 -3.12 -12.80
C PHE A 137 8.01 -2.18 -12.03
N PHE A 138 7.66 -0.90 -11.86
CA PHE A 138 8.52 0.05 -11.17
C PHE A 138 8.71 -0.32 -9.70
N PHE A 139 7.65 -0.64 -8.98
CA PHE A 139 7.75 -1.05 -7.57
C PHE A 139 8.48 -2.38 -7.41
N GLY A 140 8.26 -3.33 -8.33
CA GLY A 140 8.96 -4.61 -8.36
C GLY A 140 10.46 -4.44 -8.64
N VAL A 141 10.83 -3.62 -9.63
CA VAL A 141 12.23 -3.31 -9.94
C VAL A 141 12.90 -2.56 -8.79
N ILE A 142 12.23 -1.56 -8.20
CA ILE A 142 12.75 -0.85 -7.03
C ILE A 142 12.96 -1.82 -5.86
N GLY A 143 11.98 -2.66 -5.55
CA GLY A 143 12.10 -3.67 -4.50
C GLY A 143 13.27 -4.62 -4.75
N LEU A 144 13.39 -5.14 -5.97
CA LEU A 144 14.50 -6.00 -6.36
C LEU A 144 15.85 -5.29 -6.26
N VAL A 145 15.94 -4.03 -6.69
CA VAL A 145 17.18 -3.23 -6.55
C VAL A 145 17.53 -3.00 -5.09
N LEU A 146 16.55 -2.68 -4.24
CA LEU A 146 16.77 -2.53 -2.80
C LEU A 146 17.23 -3.83 -2.15
N ASP A 147 16.61 -4.96 -2.50
CA ASP A 147 17.01 -6.29 -2.02
C ASP A 147 18.44 -6.63 -2.49
N ARG A 148 18.78 -6.35 -3.75
CA ARG A 148 20.14 -6.54 -4.28
C ARG A 148 21.16 -5.62 -3.63
N LEU A 149 20.81 -4.36 -3.34
CA LEU A 149 21.67 -3.43 -2.61
C LEU A 149 21.91 -3.92 -1.17
N TYR A 150 20.92 -4.55 -0.56
CA TYR A 150 21.06 -5.18 0.74
C TYR A 150 21.99 -6.42 0.67
N GLU A 151 21.76 -7.32 -0.30
CA GLU A 151 22.61 -8.51 -0.52
C GLU A 151 24.06 -8.15 -0.86
N TRP A 152 24.29 -7.13 -1.68
CA TRP A 152 25.62 -6.66 -2.06
C TRP A 152 26.32 -5.86 -0.96
N GLY A 153 25.70 -5.72 0.21
CA GLY A 153 26.33 -5.05 1.34
C GLY A 153 26.53 -3.56 1.11
N PHE A 154 25.69 -2.90 0.30
CA PHE A 154 25.72 -1.44 0.20
C PHE A 154 25.32 -0.78 1.53
N THR A 155 24.54 -1.48 2.37
CA THR A 155 24.31 -1.17 3.79
C THR A 155 25.47 -1.58 4.71
N SER A 156 26.41 -2.38 4.21
CA SER A 156 27.67 -2.78 4.86
C SER A 156 28.87 -1.98 4.33
N SER A 157 28.63 -0.84 3.67
CA SER A 157 29.68 0.13 3.40
C SER A 157 30.37 0.46 4.74
N PRO A 158 31.71 0.35 4.85
CA PRO A 158 32.45 0.66 6.08
C PRO A 158 32.06 2.02 6.68
N TYR A 159 31.63 2.95 5.83
CA TYR A 159 31.19 4.29 6.19
C TYR A 159 29.81 4.33 6.87
N TYR A 160 28.86 3.50 6.42
CA TYR A 160 27.55 3.40 7.07
C TYR A 160 27.64 2.60 8.37
N THR A 161 28.44 1.54 8.38
CA THR A 161 28.67 0.72 9.57
C THR A 161 29.34 1.54 10.68
N SER A 162 30.31 2.40 10.35
CA SER A 162 30.94 3.28 11.33
C SER A 162 29.98 4.33 11.90
N LEU A 163 29.15 4.97 11.06
CA LEU A 163 28.16 5.97 11.50
C LEU A 163 27.09 5.35 12.42
N VAL A 164 26.59 4.16 12.06
CA VAL A 164 25.58 3.45 12.86
C VAL A 164 26.18 2.97 14.18
N ILE A 165 27.42 2.44 14.17
CA ILE A 165 28.12 2.05 15.40
C ILE A 165 28.36 3.27 16.30
N GLU A 166 28.74 4.42 15.73
CA GLU A 166 28.97 5.67 16.47
C GLU A 166 27.70 6.19 17.15
N GLY A 167 26.60 6.34 16.40
CA GLY A 167 25.33 6.77 17.01
C GLY A 167 24.79 5.81 18.08
N ARG A 168 24.99 4.50 17.89
CA ARG A 168 24.56 3.48 18.87
C ARG A 168 25.47 3.45 20.11
N TYR A 169 26.78 3.62 19.92
CA TYR A 169 27.74 3.72 21.01
C TYR A 169 27.45 4.93 21.91
N GLU A 170 27.24 6.11 21.32
CA GLU A 170 26.89 7.32 22.08
C GLU A 170 25.58 7.14 22.85
N SER A 171 24.57 6.55 22.22
CA SER A 171 23.28 6.27 22.87
C SER A 171 23.43 5.34 24.08
N LEU A 172 24.25 4.30 23.98
CA LEU A 172 24.57 3.38 25.09
C LEU A 172 25.39 4.06 26.19
N ARG A 173 26.43 4.82 25.81
CA ARG A 173 27.27 5.58 26.72
C ARG A 173 26.46 6.57 27.56
N ASP A 174 25.52 7.26 26.93
CA ASP A 174 24.60 8.17 27.60
C ASP A 174 23.63 7.44 28.53
N TRP A 175 23.13 6.27 28.12
CA TRP A 175 22.31 5.43 28.99
C TRP A 175 23.08 5.00 30.25
N PHE A 176 24.35 4.60 30.13
CA PHE A 176 25.23 4.29 31.27
C PHE A 176 25.34 5.50 32.22
N LYS A 177 25.70 6.67 31.67
CA LYS A 177 25.89 7.91 32.45
C LYS A 177 24.61 8.33 33.18
N ARG A 178 23.45 8.26 32.52
CA ARG A 178 22.15 8.54 33.15
C ARG A 178 21.84 7.54 34.25
N THR A 179 21.97 6.24 33.98
CA THR A 179 21.69 5.19 34.96
C THR A 179 22.56 5.32 36.21
N MET A 180 23.85 5.61 36.05
CA MET A 180 24.75 5.86 37.20
C MET A 180 24.36 7.10 37.99
N ARG A 181 24.02 8.20 37.30
CA ARG A 181 23.59 9.45 37.93
C ARG A 181 22.30 9.26 38.72
N ASP A 182 21.29 8.64 38.12
CA ASP A 182 19.95 8.46 38.70
C ASP A 182 19.97 7.55 39.93
N ASN A 183 20.99 6.68 40.05
CA ASN A 183 21.13 5.72 41.15
C ASN A 183 22.29 6.06 42.11
N ALA A 184 22.99 7.19 41.93
CA ALA A 184 24.17 7.54 42.73
C ALA A 184 23.89 7.65 44.24
N GLY A 185 22.66 7.89 44.65
CA GLY A 185 22.25 7.95 46.06
C GLY A 185 21.96 6.59 46.72
N CYS A 186 21.89 5.49 45.96
CA CYS A 186 21.51 4.18 46.48
C CYS A 186 22.76 3.37 46.87
N ARG A 187 22.95 3.10 48.17
CA ARG A 187 24.14 2.40 48.69
C ARG A 187 24.19 0.93 48.24
N GLU A 188 23.03 0.30 48.08
CA GLU A 188 22.85 -1.11 47.79
C GLU A 188 23.23 -1.53 46.36
N VAL A 189 23.52 -0.53 45.50
CA VAL A 189 23.94 -0.72 44.11
C VAL A 189 25.27 -0.04 43.79
N GLN A 190 25.98 0.52 44.77
CA GLN A 190 27.26 1.22 44.54
C GLN A 190 28.32 0.33 43.89
N ASP A 191 28.35 -0.95 44.26
CA ASP A 191 29.18 -2.00 43.65
C ASP A 191 28.89 -2.18 42.16
N ILE A 192 27.60 -2.20 41.80
CA ILE A 192 27.14 -2.28 40.41
C ILE A 192 27.53 -1.01 39.65
N LEU A 193 27.31 0.17 40.24
CA LEU A 193 27.63 1.45 39.60
C LEU A 193 29.13 1.63 39.37
N GLN A 194 29.97 1.20 40.32
CA GLN A 194 31.43 1.21 40.16
C GLN A 194 31.84 0.28 39.01
N SER A 195 31.28 -0.93 38.96
CA SER A 195 31.55 -1.90 37.89
C SER A 195 31.08 -1.38 36.52
N MET A 196 29.96 -0.65 36.47
CA MET A 196 29.48 0.03 35.26
C MET A 196 30.46 1.12 34.80
N ALA A 197 30.98 1.94 35.72
CA ALA A 197 31.94 3.00 35.40
C ALA A 197 33.24 2.42 34.85
N ASP A 198 33.74 1.33 35.45
CA ASP A 198 34.96 0.66 35.01
C ASP A 198 34.82 0.07 33.60
N GLU A 199 33.70 -0.61 33.30
CA GLU A 199 33.42 -1.14 31.96
C GLU A 199 33.25 -0.04 30.93
N LEU A 200 32.56 1.06 31.27
CA LEU A 200 32.45 2.22 30.39
C LEU A 200 33.83 2.83 30.09
N GLY A 201 34.70 2.96 31.10
CA GLY A 201 36.05 3.47 30.93
C GLY A 201 36.94 2.57 30.06
N LYS A 202 36.77 1.25 30.14
CA LYS A 202 37.46 0.30 29.24
C LYS A 202 36.96 0.45 27.80
N ALA A 203 35.64 0.56 27.60
CA ALA A 203 35.04 0.76 26.29
C ALA A 203 35.47 2.09 25.65
N ASP A 204 35.45 3.20 26.39
CA ASP A 204 35.91 4.51 25.91
C ASP A 204 37.39 4.47 25.48
N LYS A 205 38.26 3.78 26.23
CA LYS A 205 39.67 3.59 25.82
C LYS A 205 39.82 2.78 24.55
N LYS A 206 39.01 1.73 24.33
CA LYS A 206 39.02 0.95 23.07
C LYS A 206 38.50 1.78 21.91
N TRP A 207 37.47 2.59 22.15
CA TRP A 207 36.89 3.52 21.19
C TRP A 207 37.93 4.53 20.68
N GLU A 208 38.65 5.18 21.59
CA GLU A 208 39.71 6.14 21.27
C GLU A 208 40.88 5.52 20.48
N LYS A 209 41.17 4.24 20.69
CA LYS A 209 42.20 3.48 19.95
C LYS A 209 41.77 3.06 18.55
N GLY A 210 40.53 3.34 18.15
CA GLY A 210 39.98 2.96 16.84
C GLY A 210 39.32 1.57 16.80
N ASN A 211 39.32 0.82 17.91
CA ASN A 211 38.66 -0.50 18.01
C ASN A 211 37.15 -0.35 18.24
N ARG A 212 36.46 0.41 17.38
CA ARG A 212 35.07 0.86 17.59
C ARG A 212 34.05 -0.28 17.71
N ALA A 213 34.15 -1.29 16.84
CA ALA A 213 33.22 -2.43 16.86
C ALA A 213 33.36 -3.28 18.12
N GLU A 214 34.60 -3.49 18.59
CA GLU A 214 34.89 -4.22 19.83
C GLU A 214 34.40 -3.43 21.04
N ALA A 215 34.69 -2.12 21.11
CA ALA A 215 34.22 -1.22 22.15
C ALA A 215 32.68 -1.22 22.26
N PHE A 216 32.00 -1.18 21.11
CA PHE A 216 30.54 -1.25 21.06
C PHE A 216 29.99 -2.60 21.57
N SER A 217 30.54 -3.71 21.10
CA SER A 217 30.09 -5.05 21.51
C SER A 217 30.27 -5.28 23.02
N ASP A 218 31.39 -4.82 23.59
CA ASP A 218 31.64 -4.92 25.02
C ASP A 218 30.64 -4.08 25.83
N LEU A 219 30.39 -2.84 25.39
CA LEU A 219 29.47 -1.94 26.06
C LEU A 219 28.02 -2.44 25.99
N GLU A 220 27.62 -3.05 24.88
CA GLU A 220 26.30 -3.67 24.71
C GLU A 220 26.11 -4.85 25.67
N LYS A 221 27.09 -5.77 25.74
CA LYS A 221 27.06 -6.91 26.67
C LYS A 221 27.00 -6.43 28.13
N ALA A 222 27.77 -5.41 28.46
CA ALA A 222 27.76 -4.79 29.78
C ALA A 222 26.40 -4.15 30.10
N ALA A 223 25.81 -3.40 29.15
CA ALA A 223 24.49 -2.78 29.34
C ALA A 223 23.42 -3.82 29.67
N LEU A 224 23.38 -4.94 28.94
CA LEU A 224 22.40 -5.99 29.15
C LEU A 224 22.62 -6.71 30.49
N LYS A 225 23.88 -6.98 30.85
CA LYS A 225 24.25 -7.56 32.15
C LYS A 225 23.74 -6.68 33.30
N TYR A 226 24.11 -5.40 33.32
CA TYR A 226 23.79 -4.49 34.43
C TYR A 226 22.30 -4.12 34.48
N TYR A 227 21.62 -4.03 33.33
CA TYR A 227 20.16 -3.90 33.30
C TYR A 227 19.48 -5.05 34.05
N ASN A 228 19.93 -6.30 33.84
CA ASN A 228 19.38 -7.46 34.52
C ASN A 228 19.72 -7.49 36.02
N GLU A 229 20.92 -7.05 36.42
CA GLU A 229 21.31 -6.96 37.84
C GLU A 229 20.50 -5.88 38.59
N LEU A 230 20.38 -4.69 38.01
CA LEU A 230 19.55 -3.61 38.57
C LEU A 230 18.09 -4.06 38.66
N ARG A 231 17.59 -4.75 37.63
CA ARG A 231 16.22 -5.28 37.62
C ARG A 231 15.96 -6.22 38.80
N LYS A 232 16.89 -7.13 39.10
CA LYS A 232 16.81 -8.02 40.28
C LYS A 232 16.76 -7.24 41.59
N LYS A 233 17.56 -6.16 41.72
CA LYS A 233 17.54 -5.27 42.89
C LYS A 233 16.19 -4.57 43.04
N ARG A 234 15.61 -4.10 41.94
CA ARG A 234 14.27 -3.50 41.92
C ARG A 234 13.18 -4.51 42.31
N GLU A 235 13.26 -5.75 41.83
CA GLU A 235 12.35 -6.84 42.21
C GLU A 235 12.45 -7.17 43.72
N ALA A 236 13.64 -6.98 44.31
CA ALA A 236 13.86 -7.03 45.76
C ALA A 236 13.40 -5.77 46.53
N LYS A 237 12.61 -4.89 45.89
CA LYS A 237 12.06 -3.63 46.45
C LYS A 237 13.10 -2.57 46.84
N ILE A 238 14.31 -2.63 46.28
CA ILE A 238 15.30 -1.56 46.40
C ILE A 238 14.89 -0.41 45.46
N PRO A 239 14.93 0.87 45.89
CA PRO A 239 14.46 2.02 45.10
C PRO A 239 15.46 2.38 43.99
N VAL A 240 15.56 1.52 42.98
CA VAL A 240 16.44 1.68 41.82
C VAL A 240 15.64 2.21 40.62
N TYR A 241 16.14 3.28 39.99
CA TYR A 241 15.60 3.81 38.75
C TYR A 241 16.20 3.07 37.55
N ILE A 242 15.36 2.43 36.74
CA ILE A 242 15.82 1.58 35.63
C ILE A 242 15.01 1.89 34.37
N THR A 243 15.72 2.25 33.31
CA THR A 243 15.19 2.30 31.95
C THR A 243 15.82 1.18 31.12
N LYS A 244 15.07 0.62 30.16
CA LYS A 244 15.65 -0.36 29.23
C LYS A 244 16.75 0.31 28.40
N PRO A 245 17.89 -0.37 28.17
CA PRO A 245 18.88 0.13 27.24
C PRO A 245 18.26 0.28 25.83
N PRO A 246 18.73 1.24 25.01
CA PRO A 246 18.26 1.39 23.64
C PRO A 246 18.43 0.07 22.88
N LYS A 247 17.43 -0.29 22.06
CA LYS A 247 17.49 -1.53 21.26
C LYS A 247 18.58 -1.40 20.21
N VAL A 248 19.47 -2.39 20.20
CA VAL A 248 20.47 -2.62 19.16
C VAL A 248 19.84 -3.45 18.05
#